data_AF-A0A917PML3-F1
#
_entry.id   AF-A0A917PML3-F1
#
_cell.length_a   1.000
_cell.length_b   1.000
_cell.length_c   1.000
_cell.angle_alpha   90.00
_cell.angle_beta   90.00
_cell.angle_gamma   90.00
#
_symmetry.space_group_name_H-M   'P 1'
#
loop_
_entity.id
_entity.type
_entity.pdbx_description
1 polymer ?
#
loop_
_entity_poly.entity_id
_entity_poly.type
_entity_poly.pdbx_seq_one_letter_code
_entity_poly.pdbx_strand_id
1 'polypeptide(L)'
;MFLFEDEANIVDDREDLLAILKMRFGDIPPKIVEAIYDINAYETLERLILVASNVPSLKIFIEELEEGEGSFRILGDRFNPIEAQHGGGGMSGE
;
A
#
# COMPACT_ATOMS: atom_id res chain seq x y z
N MET A 1 -9.69 20.46 -23.02
CA MET A 1 -9.16 20.90 -21.71
C MET A 1 -9.24 19.72 -20.73
N PHE A 2 -8.75 18.52 -21.10
CA PHE A 2 -9.06 17.28 -20.37
C PHE A 2 -7.83 16.41 -20.06
N LEU A 3 -6.64 16.77 -20.56
CA LEU A 3 -5.41 16.00 -20.31
C LEU A 3 -4.65 16.46 -19.06
N PHE A 4 -4.79 17.74 -18.68
CA PHE A 4 -4.06 18.31 -17.55
C PHE A 4 -4.66 17.98 -16.17
N GLU A 5 -5.95 17.64 -16.10
CA GLU A 5 -6.60 17.24 -14.84
C GLU A 5 -6.19 15.82 -14.43
N ASP A 6 -6.08 14.90 -15.39
CA ASP A 6 -5.67 13.51 -15.16
C ASP A 6 -4.23 13.40 -14.63
N GLU A 7 -3.29 14.17 -15.22
CA GLU A 7 -1.89 14.21 -14.77
C GLU A 7 -1.74 14.82 -13.37
N ALA A 8 -2.55 15.84 -13.03
CA ALA A 8 -2.52 16.44 -11.70
C ALA A 8 -3.02 15.46 -10.63
N ASN A 9 -4.11 14.74 -10.92
CA ASN A 9 -4.66 13.72 -10.01
C ASN A 9 -3.66 12.59 -9.74
N ILE A 10 -2.96 12.11 -10.79
CA ILE A 10 -1.94 11.05 -10.64
C ILE A 10 -0.79 11.47 -9.72
N VAL A 11 -0.37 12.74 -9.78
CA VAL A 11 0.68 13.26 -8.89
C VAL A 11 0.17 13.32 -7.45
N ASP A 12 -1.04 13.84 -7.24
CA ASP A 12 -1.65 13.94 -5.92
C ASP A 12 -1.85 12.54 -5.29
N ASP A 13 -2.32 11.55 -6.07
CA ASP A 13 -2.50 10.17 -5.59
C ASP A 13 -1.20 9.48 -5.17
N ARG A 14 -0.07 9.78 -5.85
CA ARG A 14 1.25 9.28 -5.44
C ARG A 14 1.67 9.85 -4.10
N GLU A 15 1.49 11.16 -3.91
CA GLU A 15 1.81 11.82 -2.65
C GLU A 15 0.93 11.29 -1.51
N ASP A 16 -0.36 11.07 -1.77
CA ASP A 16 -1.30 10.49 -0.81
C ASP A 16 -0.91 9.05 -0.43
N LEU A 17 -0.55 8.21 -1.41
CA LEU A 17 -0.05 6.86 -1.15
C LEU A 17 1.22 6.88 -0.29
N LEU A 18 2.19 7.73 -0.62
CA LEU A 18 3.43 7.88 0.15
C LEU A 18 3.15 8.38 1.57
N ALA A 19 2.22 9.31 1.74
CA ALA A 19 1.81 9.82 3.04
C ALA A 19 1.19 8.71 3.90
N ILE A 20 0.28 7.90 3.34
CA ILE A 20 -0.34 6.76 4.04
C ILE A 20 0.72 5.75 4.47
N LEU A 21 1.60 5.36 3.55
CA LEU A 21 2.69 4.42 3.85
C LEU A 21 3.58 4.95 4.97
N LYS A 22 3.94 6.23 4.93
CA LYS A 22 4.76 6.86 5.95
C LYS A 22 4.06 6.93 7.30
N MET A 23 2.77 7.24 7.32
CA MET A 23 1.95 7.27 8.54
C MET A 23 1.80 5.89 9.18
N ARG A 24 1.64 4.83 8.36
CA ARG A 24 1.40 3.47 8.87
C ARG A 24 2.68 2.70 9.21
N PHE A 25 3.71 2.83 8.38
CA PHE A 25 4.90 1.99 8.44
C PHE A 25 6.19 2.77 8.79
N GLY A 26 6.13 4.10 8.87
CA GLY A 26 7.29 4.93 9.20
C GLY A 26 8.15 5.24 7.98
N ASP A 27 9.45 5.05 8.09
CA ASP A 27 10.37 5.37 7.00
C ASP A 27 10.21 4.40 5.82
N ILE A 28 10.04 4.93 4.61
CA ILE A 28 9.82 4.14 3.40
C ILE A 28 11.14 4.06 2.61
N PRO A 29 11.59 2.85 2.23
CA PRO A 29 12.84 2.71 1.48
C PRO A 29 12.79 3.50 0.15
N PRO A 30 13.88 4.19 -0.24
CA PRO A 30 13.91 5.00 -1.46
C PRO A 30 13.47 4.25 -2.72
N LYS A 31 13.82 2.96 -2.82
CA LYS A 31 13.41 2.10 -3.94
C LYS A 31 11.89 1.95 -4.08
N ILE A 32 11.15 1.96 -2.97
CA ILE A 32 9.68 1.86 -2.99
C ILE A 32 9.08 3.19 -3.42
N VAL A 33 9.69 4.31 -3.00
CA VAL A 33 9.30 5.65 -3.44
C VAL A 33 9.49 5.78 -4.96
N GLU A 34 10.66 5.39 -5.47
CA GLU A 34 10.95 5.37 -6.91
C GLU A 34 9.95 4.49 -7.68
N ALA A 35 9.68 3.28 -7.18
CA ALA A 35 8.71 2.38 -7.80
C ALA A 35 7.29 2.98 -7.87
N ILE A 36 6.86 3.73 -6.85
CA ILE A 36 5.55 4.42 -6.85
C ILE A 36 5.52 5.57 -7.87
N TYR A 37 6.61 6.34 -7.99
CA TYR A 37 6.69 7.41 -9.00
C TYR A 37 6.71 6.88 -10.45
N ASP A 38 7.21 5.67 -10.67
CA ASP A 38 7.18 5.03 -11.99
C ASP A 38 5.77 4.55 -12.41
N ILE A 39 4.80 4.49 -11.49
CA ILE A 39 3.42 4.09 -11.79
C ILE A 39 2.69 5.25 -12.45
N ASN A 40 2.30 5.07 -13.71
CA ASN A 40 1.54 6.04 -14.50
C ASN A 40 0.06 5.66 -14.68
N ALA A 41 -0.35 4.50 -14.17
CA ALA A 41 -1.73 4.03 -14.26
C ALA A 41 -2.51 4.44 -13.02
N TYR A 42 -3.50 5.33 -13.18
CA TYR A 42 -4.38 5.80 -12.12
C TYR A 42 -5.04 4.66 -11.32
N GLU A 43 -5.60 3.67 -12.03
CA GLU A 43 -6.24 2.49 -11.42
C GLU A 43 -5.28 1.66 -10.53
N THR A 44 -3.98 1.72 -10.82
CA THR A 44 -2.96 1.04 -10.00
C THR A 44 -2.69 1.82 -8.71
N LEU A 45 -2.64 3.16 -8.78
CA LEU A 45 -2.44 4.01 -7.59
C LEU A 45 -3.62 3.92 -6.62
N GLU A 46 -4.86 4.04 -7.10
CA GLU A 46 -6.06 3.88 -6.26
C GLU A 46 -6.08 2.53 -5.54
N ARG A 47 -5.73 1.47 -6.27
CA ARG A 47 -5.62 0.11 -5.71
C ARG A 47 -4.57 0.05 -4.62
N LEU A 48 -3.38 0.61 -4.86
CA LEU A 48 -2.30 0.61 -3.88
C LEU A 48 -2.63 1.45 -2.65
N ILE A 49 -3.39 2.53 -2.78
CA ILE A 49 -3.93 3.31 -1.65
C ILE A 49 -4.81 2.42 -0.75
N LEU A 50 -5.69 1.62 -1.36
CA LEU A 50 -6.53 0.68 -0.62
C LEU A 50 -5.69 -0.43 0.04
N VAL A 51 -4.73 -1.02 -0.66
CA VAL A 51 -3.81 -2.03 -0.10
C VAL A 51 -3.01 -1.45 1.06
N ALA A 52 -2.38 -0.29 0.85
CA ALA A 52 -1.59 0.43 1.84
C ALA A 52 -2.40 0.74 3.09
N SER A 53 -3.72 0.85 3.01
CA SER A 53 -4.62 1.08 4.15
C SER A 53 -5.01 -0.18 4.91
N ASN A 54 -4.99 -1.35 4.27
CA ASN A 54 -5.55 -2.59 4.83
C ASN A 54 -4.49 -3.65 5.19
N VAL A 55 -3.30 -3.64 4.59
CA VAL A 55 -2.28 -4.64 4.92
C VAL A 55 -1.70 -4.45 6.34
N PRO A 56 -1.30 -5.51 7.04
CA PRO A 56 -0.74 -5.41 8.38
C PRO A 56 0.73 -4.99 8.41
N SER A 57 1.46 -5.07 7.29
CA SER A 57 2.89 -4.71 7.24
C SER A 57 3.33 -4.19 5.88
N LEU A 58 4.41 -3.38 5.88
CA LEU A 58 5.04 -2.87 4.66
C LEU A 58 5.51 -4.00 3.73
N LYS A 59 5.94 -5.14 4.28
CA LYS A 59 6.37 -6.29 3.47
C LYS A 59 5.24 -6.78 2.55
N ILE A 60 4.02 -6.91 3.09
CA ILE A 60 2.86 -7.37 2.30
C ILE A 60 2.48 -6.30 1.27
N PHE A 61 2.59 -5.01 1.61
CA PHE A 61 2.42 -3.95 0.61
C PHE A 61 3.40 -4.07 -0.56
N ILE A 62 4.68 -4.36 -0.27
CA ILE A 62 5.72 -4.52 -1.30
C ILE A 62 5.42 -5.74 -2.19
N GLU A 63 4.97 -6.86 -1.61
CA GLU A 63 4.54 -8.02 -2.39
C GLU A 63 3.43 -7.65 -3.41
N GLU A 64 2.43 -6.88 -2.98
CA GLU A 64 1.34 -6.42 -3.85
C GLU A 64 1.80 -5.39 -4.89
N LEU A 65 2.74 -4.51 -4.53
CA LEU A 65 3.38 -3.56 -5.45
C LEU A 65 4.14 -4.31 -6.57
N GLU A 66 4.78 -5.43 -6.25
CA GLU A 66 5.53 -6.27 -7.21
C GLU A 66 4.63 -7.20 -8.04
N GLU A 67 3.50 -7.69 -7.51
CA GLU A 67 2.57 -8.57 -8.24
C GLU A 67 1.80 -7.84 -9.36
N GLY A 68 1.64 -6.51 -9.26
CA GLY A 68 1.00 -5.69 -10.30
C GLY A 68 -0.46 -6.05 -10.57
N GLU A 69 -0.94 -5.83 -11.80
CA GLU A 69 -2.38 -5.91 -12.11
C GLU A 69 -2.99 -7.33 -12.05
N GLY A 70 -2.16 -8.38 -12.09
CA GLY A 70 -2.61 -9.76 -12.38
C GLY A 70 -3.05 -10.61 -11.19
N SER A 71 -2.80 -10.18 -9.95
CA SER A 71 -3.01 -11.01 -8.76
C SER A 71 -3.65 -10.18 -7.66
N PHE A 72 -4.97 -10.00 -7.73
CA PHE A 72 -5.67 -9.23 -6.71
C PHE A 72 -6.72 -10.07 -6.02
N ARG A 73 -6.52 -10.31 -4.72
CA ARG A 73 -7.58 -10.73 -3.79
C ARG A 73 -7.60 -9.75 -2.63
N ILE A 74 -8.39 -8.67 -2.74
CA ILE A 74 -8.78 -7.80 -1.60
C ILE A 74 -9.43 -8.58 -0.43
N LEU A 75 -9.79 -9.84 -0.66
CA LEU A 75 -10.53 -10.66 0.29
C LEU A 75 -9.67 -11.84 0.76
N GLY A 76 -9.26 -11.78 2.03
CA GLY A 76 -8.60 -12.86 2.76
C GLY A 76 -8.00 -12.34 4.07
N ASP A 77 -7.85 -13.21 5.07
CA ASP A 77 -7.34 -12.87 6.41
C ASP A 77 -6.00 -12.09 6.39
N ARG A 78 -5.22 -12.18 5.29
CA ARG A 78 -3.97 -11.44 5.05
C ARG A 78 -4.09 -9.91 5.06
N PHE A 79 -5.29 -9.34 4.92
CA PHE A 79 -5.54 -7.89 4.86
C PHE A 79 -6.23 -7.35 6.13
N ASN A 80 -5.96 -7.96 7.28
CA ASN A 80 -6.44 -7.44 8.55
C ASN A 80 -5.38 -6.53 9.20
N PRO A 81 -5.62 -5.21 9.34
CA PRO A 81 -4.65 -4.28 9.90
C PRO A 81 -4.29 -4.55 11.37
N ILE A 82 -5.05 -5.42 12.06
CA ILE A 82 -4.87 -5.77 13.48
C ILE A 82 -3.93 -6.98 13.65
N GLU A 83 -3.76 -7.84 12.64
CA GLU A 83 -3.01 -9.10 12.82
C GLU A 83 -1.52 -8.91 13.13
N ALA A 84 -0.89 -7.81 12.68
CA ALA A 84 0.49 -7.49 13.03
C ALA A 84 0.72 -7.31 14.55
N GLN A 85 -0.33 -6.97 15.32
CA GLN A 85 -0.20 -6.81 16.78
C GLN A 85 -0.29 -8.13 17.56
N HIS A 86 -0.64 -9.26 16.92
CA HIS A 86 -0.85 -10.53 17.63
C HIS A 86 0.35 -11.48 17.66
N GLY A 87 1.56 -10.99 17.32
CA GLY A 87 2.80 -11.78 17.33
C GLY A 87 3.60 -11.76 18.64
N GLY A 88 3.09 -11.16 19.72
CA GLY A 88 3.89 -10.83 20.91
C GLY A 88 3.23 -10.99 22.28
N GLY A 89 2.24 -11.87 22.43
CA GLY A 89 1.60 -12.16 23.71
C GLY A 89 1.74 -13.63 24.10
N GLY A 90 2.87 -13.99 24.71
CA GLY A 90 3.07 -15.32 25.29
C GLY A 90 2.29 -15.53 26.61
N MET A 91 2.14 -16.82 26.92
CA MET A 91 1.82 -17.46 28.21
C MET A 91 0.34 -17.61 28.66
N SER A 92 -0.07 -18.88 28.54
CA SER A 92 -0.51 -19.77 29.63
C SER A 92 -1.83 -19.50 30.36
N GLY A 93 -2.69 -20.50 30.30
CA GLY A 93 -3.77 -20.73 31.25
C GLY A 93 -4.49 -22.03 30.90
N GLU A 94 -4.01 -23.13 31.47
CA GLU A 94 -4.74 -24.39 31.63
C GLU A 94 -6.06 -24.19 32.37
#